data_AF-A0A1W9W578-F1
#
_entry.id   AF-A0A1W9W578-F1
#
_cell.length_a   1.000
_cell.length_b   1.000
_cell.length_c   1.000
_cell.angle_alpha   90.00
_cell.angle_beta   90.00
_cell.angle_gamma   90.00
#
_symmetry.space_group_name_H-M   'P 1'
#
loop_
_entity.id
_entity.type
_entity.pdbx_description
1 polymer ?
#
loop_
_entity_poly.entity_id
_entity_poly.type
_entity_poly.pdbx_seq_one_letter_code
_entity_poly.pdbx_strand_id
1 'polypeptide(L)'
;MKNMPTSKPTDIKTDDMESEYVFDYSKARPNRFAEKIKKDSVVVVLDPDVAQFFATSETVNAILRGIMSAMQNIIPTRKLESTK
;
A
#
# COMPACT_ATOMS: atom_id res chain seq x y z
N MET A 1 5.16 32.03 -13.11
CA MET A 1 5.57 30.77 -13.76
C MET A 1 6.89 30.32 -13.16
N LYS A 2 6.98 29.11 -12.59
CA LYS A 2 8.13 28.18 -12.72
C LYS A 2 8.05 27.02 -11.72
N ASN A 3 7.56 25.90 -12.25
CA ASN A 3 8.09 24.52 -12.24
C ASN A 3 8.55 23.91 -10.89
N MET A 4 7.87 22.81 -10.52
CA MET A 4 8.31 21.83 -9.54
C MET A 4 9.72 21.29 -9.88
N PRO A 5 10.61 21.12 -8.90
CA PRO A 5 11.88 20.45 -9.12
C PRO A 5 11.59 18.96 -9.39
N THR A 6 11.90 18.51 -10.59
CA THR A 6 12.04 17.10 -10.91
C THR A 6 13.05 16.52 -9.92
N SER A 7 12.63 15.51 -9.14
CA SER A 7 13.55 14.82 -8.23
C SER A 7 14.63 14.18 -9.08
N LYS A 8 15.81 14.81 -9.16
CA LYS A 8 17.03 14.12 -9.55
C LYS A 8 17.19 12.94 -8.59
N PRO A 9 17.64 11.77 -9.07
CA PRO A 9 17.96 10.67 -8.17
C PRO A 9 18.99 11.20 -7.18
N THR A 10 18.58 11.30 -5.92
CA THR A 10 19.45 11.66 -4.83
C THR A 10 20.54 10.60 -4.79
N ASP A 11 21.79 11.03 -4.95
CA ASP A 11 22.97 10.21 -4.67
C ASP A 11 22.89 9.81 -3.19
N ILE A 12 22.32 8.63 -2.93
CA ILE A 12 22.27 8.03 -1.60
C ILE A 12 23.72 7.72 -1.30
N LYS A 13 24.36 8.56 -0.48
CA LYS A 13 25.69 8.27 0.05
C LYS A 13 25.65 6.91 0.72
N THR A 14 26.25 5.93 0.07
CA THR A 14 26.34 4.50 0.43
C THR A 14 27.32 4.29 1.58
N ASP A 15 27.34 5.16 2.58
CA ASP A 15 28.50 5.24 3.49
C ASP A 15 28.55 4.09 4.51
N ASP A 16 27.49 3.28 4.61
CA ASP A 16 27.39 2.15 5.55
C ASP A 16 27.04 0.80 4.88
N MET A 17 26.90 0.72 3.55
CA MET A 17 26.54 -0.54 2.87
C MET A 17 27.72 -1.10 2.09
N GLU A 18 28.06 -2.36 2.37
CA GLU A 18 29.05 -3.12 1.61
C GLU A 18 28.68 -3.19 0.12
N SER A 19 29.69 -3.27 -0.74
CA SER A 19 29.52 -3.27 -2.20
C SER A 19 28.57 -4.36 -2.74
N GLU A 20 28.41 -5.46 -1.99
CA GLU A 20 27.50 -6.56 -2.31
C GLU A 20 26.01 -6.19 -2.21
N TYR A 21 25.67 -5.14 -1.46
CA TYR A 21 24.30 -4.66 -1.30
C TYR A 21 23.90 -3.57 -2.31
N VAL A 22 24.79 -3.24 -3.27
CA VAL A 22 24.47 -2.34 -4.38
C VAL A 22 23.77 -3.13 -5.49
N PHE A 23 22.44 -3.31 -5.34
CA PHE A 23 21.63 -4.03 -6.31
C PHE A 23 21.24 -3.15 -7.51
N ASP A 24 21.49 -3.65 -8.72
CA ASP A 24 20.98 -3.05 -9.95
C ASP A 24 19.50 -3.42 -10.16
N TYR A 25 18.61 -2.61 -9.60
CA TYR A 25 17.15 -2.81 -9.70
C TYR A 25 16.62 -2.70 -11.13
N SER A 26 17.38 -2.17 -12.10
CA SER A 26 16.97 -2.19 -13.51
C SER A 26 16.95 -3.60 -14.09
N LYS A 27 17.74 -4.52 -13.50
CA LYS A 27 17.77 -5.95 -13.84
C LYS A 27 16.84 -6.81 -12.97
N ALA A 28 16.17 -6.20 -11.99
CA ALA A 28 15.25 -6.94 -11.13
C ALA A 28 14.04 -7.43 -11.91
N ARG A 29 13.53 -8.61 -11.54
CA ARG A 29 12.27 -9.09 -12.12
C ARG A 29 11.09 -8.30 -11.56
N PRO A 30 10.10 -7.94 -12.39
CA PRO A 30 8.86 -7.35 -11.92
C PRO A 30 8.21 -8.22 -10.84
N ASN A 31 7.63 -7.59 -9.81
CA ASN A 31 6.95 -8.32 -8.74
C ASN A 31 5.71 -9.03 -9.30
N ARG A 32 5.74 -10.37 -9.34
CA ARG A 32 4.65 -11.24 -9.84
C ARG A 32 3.31 -11.06 -9.13
N PHE A 33 3.29 -10.41 -7.97
CA PHE A 33 2.07 -10.12 -7.20
C PHE A 33 1.57 -8.69 -7.39
N ALA A 34 2.36 -7.81 -8.02
CA ALA A 34 1.95 -6.42 -8.23
C ALA A 34 0.68 -6.32 -9.07
N GLU A 35 0.52 -7.18 -10.08
CA GLU A 35 -0.70 -7.23 -10.91
C GLU A 35 -1.95 -7.67 -10.14
N LYS A 36 -1.77 -8.44 -9.05
CA LYS A 36 -2.89 -8.93 -8.24
C LYS A 36 -3.43 -7.87 -7.27
N ILE A 37 -2.67 -6.81 -7.05
CA ILE A 37 -2.96 -5.74 -6.10
C ILE A 37 -3.37 -4.51 -6.92
N LYS A 38 -4.61 -4.04 -6.75
CA LYS A 38 -5.06 -2.80 -7.39
C LYS A 38 -4.17 -1.64 -6.90
N LYS A 39 -3.89 -0.68 -7.79
CA LYS A 39 -2.95 0.43 -7.54
C LYS A 39 -3.19 1.18 -6.21
N ASP A 40 -4.43 1.24 -5.75
CA ASP A 40 -4.84 1.92 -4.51
C ASP A 40 -5.34 0.96 -3.42
N SER A 41 -4.98 -0.33 -3.50
CA SER A 41 -5.34 -1.31 -2.48
C SER A 41 -4.25 -1.45 -1.42
N VAL A 42 -4.70 -1.54 -0.16
CA VAL A 42 -3.84 -1.79 1.00
C VAL A 42 -3.96 -3.27 1.36
N VAL A 43 -2.81 -3.93 1.54
CA VAL A 43 -2.76 -5.30 2.04
C VAL A 43 -2.74 -5.27 3.57
N VAL A 44 -3.66 -5.98 4.19
CA VAL A 44 -3.76 -6.11 5.64
C VAL A 44 -3.68 -7.60 5.98
N VAL A 45 -2.93 -7.94 7.04
CA VAL A 45 -2.86 -9.30 7.57
C VAL A 45 -3.95 -9.45 8.62
N LEU A 46 -4.76 -10.51 8.48
CA LEU A 46 -5.74 -10.90 9.50
C LEU A 46 -5.11 -11.91 10.46
N ASP A 47 -5.53 -11.88 11.72
CA ASP A 47 -5.17 -12.92 12.67
C ASP A 47 -5.76 -14.28 12.26
N PRO A 48 -5.10 -15.42 12.57
CA PRO A 48 -5.52 -16.73 12.09
C PRO A 48 -6.95 -17.12 12.50
N ASP A 49 -7.35 -16.74 13.71
CA ASP A 49 -8.68 -16.99 14.27
C ASP A 49 -9.77 -16.15 13.60
N VAL A 50 -9.43 -15.00 13.02
CA VAL A 50 -10.35 -14.19 12.22
C VAL A 50 -10.39 -14.70 10.78
N ALA A 51 -9.23 -15.03 10.22
CA ALA A 51 -9.09 -15.55 8.86
C ALA A 51 -9.86 -16.86 8.63
N GLN A 52 -9.99 -17.71 9.66
CA GLN A 52 -10.76 -18.96 9.55
C GLN A 52 -12.24 -18.73 9.23
N PHE A 53 -12.81 -17.59 9.65
CA PHE A 53 -14.22 -17.26 9.40
C PHE A 53 -14.43 -16.54 8.07
N PHE A 54 -13.39 -15.87 7.56
CA PHE A 54 -13.47 -15.05 6.35
C PHE A 54 -12.58 -15.60 5.24
N ALA A 55 -13.17 -16.46 4.40
CA ALA A 55 -12.48 -17.10 3.29
C ALA A 55 -12.02 -16.14 2.18
N THR A 56 -12.61 -14.95 2.05
CA THR A 56 -12.30 -14.01 0.96
C THR A 56 -12.31 -12.56 1.40
N SER A 57 -11.59 -11.70 0.64
CA SER A 57 -11.54 -10.26 0.92
C SER A 57 -12.89 -9.57 0.71
N GLU A 58 -13.75 -10.11 -0.16
CA GLU A 58 -15.08 -9.59 -0.46
C GLU A 58 -16.00 -9.69 0.76
N THR A 59 -15.97 -10.81 1.48
CA THR A 59 -16.84 -11.02 2.66
C THR A 59 -16.44 -10.10 3.81
N VAL A 60 -15.13 -9.97 4.07
CA VAL A 60 -14.59 -9.01 5.06
C VAL A 60 -15.03 -7.59 4.72
N ASN A 61 -14.81 -7.16 3.48
CA ASN A 61 -15.14 -5.81 3.05
C ASN A 61 -16.64 -5.52 3.11
N ALA A 62 -17.50 -6.49 2.79
CA ALA A 62 -18.95 -6.34 2.89
C ALA A 62 -19.40 -6.09 4.33
N ILE A 63 -18.87 -6.87 5.28
CA ILE A 63 -19.21 -6.73 6.71
C ILE A 63 -18.69 -5.41 7.26
N LEU A 64 -17.43 -5.06 7.00
CA LEU A 64 -16.85 -3.79 7.45
C LEU A 64 -17.65 -2.61 6.92
N ARG A 65 -18.09 -2.63 5.65
CA ARG A 65 -18.96 -1.58 5.09
C ARG A 65 -20.33 -1.54 5.75
N GLY A 66 -20.91 -2.69 6.08
CA GLY A 66 -22.16 -2.77 6.83
C GLY A 66 -22.04 -2.13 8.21
N ILE A 67 -20.95 -2.42 8.92
CA ILE A 67 -20.63 -1.81 10.22
C ILE A 67 -20.40 -0.31 10.06
N MET A 68 -19.66 0.14 9.04
CA MET A 68 -19.44 1.56 8.78
C MET A 68 -20.76 2.31 8.54
N SER A 69 -21.68 1.70 7.78
CA SER A 69 -23.02 2.27 7.55
C SER A 69 -23.84 2.37 8.85
N ALA A 70 -23.78 1.35 9.70
CA ALA A 70 -24.47 1.34 10.98
C ALA A 70 -23.84 2.31 12.01
N MET A 71 -22.53 2.53 11.92
CA MET A 71 -21.72 3.27 12.89
C MET A 71 -21.19 4.60 12.33
N GLN A 72 -21.87 5.19 11.33
CA GLN A 72 -21.44 6.37 10.58
C GLN A 72 -20.98 7.55 11.46
N ASN A 73 -21.45 7.62 12.71
CA ASN A 73 -21.11 8.67 13.69
C ASN A 73 -19.88 8.38 14.56
N ILE A 74 -19.32 7.16 14.52
CA ILE A 74 -18.23 6.71 15.41
C ILE A 74 -16.88 6.68 14.68
N ILE A 75 -16.89 6.48 13.35
CA ILE A 75 -15.67 6.30 12.57
C ILE A 75 -15.25 7.63 11.95
N PRO A 76 -14.15 8.27 12.39
CA PRO A 76 -13.66 9.48 11.76
C PRO A 76 -13.26 9.16 10.32
N THR A 77 -13.98 9.73 9.36
CA THR A 77 -13.66 9.57 7.94
C THR A 77 -12.39 10.36 7.64
N ARG A 78 -11.30 9.66 7.32
CA ARG A 78 -10.11 10.30 6.77
C ARG A 78 -10.50 10.85 5.40
N LYS A 79 -10.64 12.18 5.29
CA LYS A 79 -10.83 12.86 4.00
C LYS A 79 -9.63 12.49 3.13
N LEU A 80 -9.86 11.68 2.09
CA LEU A 80 -8.85 11.40 1.09
C LEU A 80 -8.72 12.69 0.28
N GLU A 81 -7.67 13.46 0.58
CA GLU A 81 -7.23 14.60 -0.21
C GLU A 81 -7.04 14.11 -1.65
N SER A 82 -7.96 14.48 -2.54
CA SER A 82 -7.90 14.17 -3.96
C SER A 82 -6.73 14.93 -4.56
N THR A 83 -5.59 14.26 -4.73
CA THR A 83 -4.49 14.77 -5.55
C THR A 83 -4.94 14.73 -7.02
N LYS A 84 -5.27 15.93 -7.50
CA LYS A 84 -5.56 16.30 -8.89
C LYS A 84 -4.33 16.20 -9.78
#